data_AF-A0A537R1D6-F1
#
_entry.id   AF-A0A537R1D6-F1
#
_cell.length_a   1.000
_cell.length_b   1.000
_cell.length_c   1.000
_cell.angle_alpha   90.00
_cell.angle_beta   90.00
_cell.angle_gamma   90.00
#
_symmetry.space_group_name_H-M   'P 1'
#
loop_
_entity.id
_entity.type
_entity.pdbx_description
1 polymer ?
#
loop_
_entity_poly.entity_id
_entity_poly.type
_entity_poly.pdbx_seq_one_letter_code
_entity_poly.pdbx_strand_id
1 'polypeptide(L)' 'DRPVIKYLTAQRGIEIAFAPIAGTRILVPFWVKIPTPLGPAMLQATAFITAPSPPRVAKTN' A
#
# COMPACT_ATOMS: atom_id res chain seq x y z
N ASP A 1 33.83 -1.74 11.50
CA ASP A 1 32.62 -1.39 10.71
C ASP A 1 31.39 -1.98 11.41
N ARG A 2 30.25 -1.27 11.47
CA ARG A 2 29.04 -1.68 12.24
C ARG A 2 27.86 -1.91 11.29
N PRO A 3 27.67 -3.12 10.73
CA PRO A 3 26.69 -3.39 9.67
C PRO A 3 25.23 -3.11 10.10
N VAL A 4 24.93 -3.27 11.39
CA VAL A 4 23.61 -2.96 11.97
C VAL A 4 23.26 -1.48 11.82
N ILE A 5 24.22 -0.57 11.99
CA ILE A 5 23.96 0.87 11.88
C ILE A 5 23.74 1.25 10.41
N LYS A 6 24.46 0.62 9.47
CA LYS A 6 24.25 0.81 8.03
C LYS A 6 22.85 0.36 7.58
N TYR A 7 22.32 -0.71 8.18
CA TYR A 7 20.96 -1.20 7.93
C TYR A 7 19.90 -0.22 8.47
N LEU A 8 20.05 0.27 9.71
CA LEU A 8 19.11 1.23 10.31
C LEU A 8 19.04 2.56 9.56
N THR A 9 20.15 3.03 8.99
CA THR A 9 20.18 4.24 8.16
C THR A 9 19.45 4.06 6.82
N ALA A 10 19.46 2.86 6.24
CA ALA A 10 18.77 2.53 4.98
C ALA A 10 17.26 2.26 5.15
N GLN A 11 16.79 1.99 6.38
CA GLN A 11 15.46 1.45 6.64
C GLN A 11 14.30 2.47 6.53
N ARG A 12 14.55 3.70 6.05
CA ARG A 12 13.51 4.73 5.84
C ARG A 12 12.95 4.78 4.41
N GLY A 13 13.39 3.89 3.51
CA GLY A 13 13.01 3.91 2.09
C GLY A 13 11.80 3.06 1.72
N ILE A 14 10.73 3.03 2.54
CA ILE A 14 9.50 2.36 2.12
C ILE A 14 8.79 3.26 1.12
N GLU A 15 8.58 2.76 -0.10
CA GLU A 15 7.83 3.45 -1.15
C GLU A 15 6.49 2.75 -1.36
N ILE A 16 5.41 3.53 -1.40
CA ILE A 16 4.07 3.07 -1.75
C ILE A 16 3.60 3.96 -2.90
N ALA A 17 3.06 3.38 -3.97
CA ALA A 17 2.25 4.18 -4.89
C ALA A 17 0.87 3.61 -5.09
N PHE A 18 0.01 4.53 -5.51
CA PHE A 18 -1.42 4.35 -5.57
C PHE A 18 -1.89 4.43 -7.01
N ALA A 19 -2.89 3.63 -7.32
CA ALA A 19 -3.65 3.71 -8.56
C ALA A 19 -5.10 4.15 -8.25
N PRO A 20 -5.74 4.94 -9.12
CA PRO A 20 -7.14 5.30 -8.96
C PRO A 20 -8.06 4.12 -9.31
N ILE A 21 -9.12 3.94 -8.53
CA ILE A 21 -10.25 3.09 -8.93
C ILE A 21 -11.17 3.90 -9.85
N ALA A 22 -11.34 3.42 -11.09
CA ALA A 22 -12.20 4.06 -12.08
C ALA A 22 -13.63 4.29 -11.54
N GLY A 23 -14.16 5.50 -11.77
CA GLY A 23 -15.49 5.89 -11.32
C GLY A 23 -15.61 6.22 -9.83
N THR A 24 -14.50 6.20 -9.07
CA THR A 24 -14.50 6.57 -7.64
C THR A 24 -13.45 7.64 -7.35
N ARG A 25 -13.52 8.25 -6.15
CA ARG A 25 -12.49 9.16 -5.62
C ARG A 25 -11.47 8.44 -4.74
N ILE A 26 -11.38 7.12 -4.86
CA ILE A 26 -10.56 6.27 -3.99
C ILE A 26 -9.27 5.90 -4.71
N LEU A 27 -8.15 6.12 -4.02
CA LEU A 27 -6.83 5.66 -4.41
C LEU A 27 -6.50 4.38 -3.64
N VAL A 28 -6.04 3.35 -4.35
CA VAL A 28 -5.65 2.06 -3.75
C VAL A 28 -4.17 1.78 -3.95
N PRO A 29 -3.48 1.19 -2.97
CA PRO A 29 -2.07 0.83 -3.11
C PRO A 29 -1.90 -0.20 -4.24
N PHE A 30 -1.11 0.12 -5.26
CA PHE A 30 -0.82 -0.80 -6.37
C PHE A 30 0.50 -1.54 -6.18
N TRP A 31 1.48 -0.88 -5.57
CA TRP A 31 2.78 -1.48 -5.30
C TRP A 31 3.41 -0.91 -4.03
N VAL A 32 4.22 -1.73 -3.36
CA VAL A 32 4.96 -1.38 -2.15
C VAL A 32 6.38 -1.94 -2.27
N LYS A 33 7.39 -1.08 -2.12
CA LYS A 33 8.80 -1.49 -2.01
C LYS A 33 9.25 -1.41 -0.57
N ILE A 34 9.86 -2.49 -0.07
CA ILE A 34 10.33 -2.61 1.31
C ILE A 34 11.80 -2.98 1.30
N PRO A 35 12.70 -2.17 1.91
CA PRO A 35 14.09 -2.55 2.09
C PRO A 35 14.19 -3.65 3.15
N THR A 36 14.53 -4.86 2.75
CA THR A 36 14.79 -5.99 3.65
C THR A 36 16.30 -6.25 3.76
N PRO A 37 16.78 -6.97 4.79
CA PRO A 37 18.20 -7.30 4.91
C PRO A 37 18.77 -8.07 3.71
N LEU A 38 17.92 -8.77 2.95
CA LEU A 38 18.31 -9.56 1.78
C LEU A 38 18.24 -8.76 0.46
N GLY A 39 17.74 -7.52 0.49
CA GLY A 39 17.52 -6.68 -0.68
C GLY A 39 16.14 -6.02 -0.70
N PRO A 40 15.83 -5.20 -1.73
CA PRO A 40 14.51 -4.61 -1.87
C PRO A 40 13.47 -5.68 -2.25
N ALA A 41 12.46 -5.86 -1.40
CA ALA A 41 11.27 -6.64 -1.72
C ALA A 41 10.22 -5.75 -2.38
N MET A 42 9.46 -6.28 -3.34
CA MET A 42 8.35 -5.59 -4.01
C MET A 42 7.07 -6.41 -3.86
N LEU A 43 6.00 -5.76 -3.42
CA LEU A 43 4.64 -6.29 -3.43
C LEU A 43 3.85 -5.54 -4.49
N GLN A 44 3.13 -6.24 -5.37
CA GLN A 44 2.30 -5.64 -6.40
C GLN A 44 0.89 -6.24 -6.36
N ALA A 45 -0.12 -5.37 -6.38
CA ALA A 45 -1.50 -5.77 -6.56
C ALA A 45 -1.74 -6.11 -8.04
N THR A 46 -2.19 -7.33 -8.31
CA THR A 46 -2.47 -7.80 -9.69
C THR A 46 -3.90 -7.52 -10.12
N ALA A 47 -4.84 -7.45 -9.17
CA ALA A 47 -6.23 -7.13 -9.44
C ALA A 47 -6.89 -6.43 -8.25
N PHE A 48 -7.83 -5.54 -8.55
CA PHE A 48 -8.73 -4.95 -7.57
C PHE A 48 -10.16 -5.38 -7.90
N ILE A 49 -10.88 -5.91 -6.92
CA ILE A 49 -12.28 -6.27 -7.04
C ILE A 49 -13.09 -5.23 -6.30
N THR A 50 -13.94 -4.49 -7.03
CA THR A 50 -14.80 -3.45 -6.47
C THR A 50 -16.26 -3.88 -6.54
N ALA A 51 -16.95 -3.89 -5.40
CA ALA A 51 -18.38 -4.18 -5.31
C ALA A 51 -19.12 -2.97 -4.71
N PRO A 52 -20.21 -2.49 -5.33
CA PRO A 52 -21.02 -1.42 -4.76
C PRO A 52 -21.67 -1.88 -3.45
N SER A 53 -21.45 -1.13 -2.37
CA SER A 53 -22.12 -1.38 -1.09
C SER A 53 -23.49 -0.70 -1.09
N PRO A 54 -24.55 -1.33 -0.55
CA PRO A 54 -25.87 -0.69 -0.47
C PRO A 54 -25.78 0.61 0.35
N PRO A 55 -26.48 1.69 -0.07
CA PRO A 55 -26.52 2.90 0.72
C PRO A 55 -27.10 2.60 2.11
N ARG A 56 -26.37 3.01 3.16
CA ARG A 56 -26.84 2.87 4.54
C ARG A 56 -28.03 3.81 4.75
N VAL A 57 -29.24 3.26 4.76
CA VAL A 57 -30.43 4.00 5.16
C VAL A 57 -30.34 4.27 6.67
N ALA A 58 -30.39 5.55 7.08
CA ALA A 58 -30.45 5.91 8.48
C ALA A 58 -31.76 5.36 9.08
N LYS A 59 -31.67 4.64 10.20
CA LYS A 59 -32.85 4.22 10.95
C LYS A 59 -33.42 5.44 11.67
N THR A 60 -34.67 5.82 11.36
CA THR A 60 -35.44 6.76 12.17
C THR A 60 -36.13 5.96 13.28
N ASN A 61 -35.93 6.38 14.53
CA ASN A 61 -36.64 5.85 15.71
C ASN A 61 -37.97 6.55 15.90
#